data_AF-A0A843GW94-F1
#
_entry.id   AF-A0A843GW94-F1
#
_cell.length_a   1.000
_cell.length_b   1.000
_cell.length_c   1.000
_cell.angle_alpha   90.00
_cell.angle_beta   90.00
_cell.angle_gamma   90.00
#
_symmetry.space_group_name_H-M   'P 1'
#
loop_
_entity.id
_entity.type
_entity.pdbx_description
1 polymer ?
#
loop_
_entity_poly.entity_id
_entity_poly.type
_entity_poly.pdbx_seq_one_letter_code
_entity_poly.pdbx_strand_id
1 'polypeptide(L)'
;MVSDLVRLAKIALADVDKKRVIALLDCINLTDQERSIVEKTELNGVRIYDVSEELMLSDDAVSLIKRNAMRKIGIYLTQKLQ
;
A
#
# COMPACT_ATOMS: atom_id res chain seq x y z
N MET A 1 12.23 -5.00 12.14
CA MET A 1 11.98 -3.54 12.20
C MET A 1 11.13 -3.13 11.00
N VAL A 2 10.00 -2.45 11.22
CA VAL A 2 9.24 -1.79 10.14
C VAL A 2 9.92 -0.43 9.89
N SER A 3 10.17 -0.06 8.63
CA SER A 3 10.82 1.22 8.33
C SER A 3 9.87 2.40 8.57
N ASP A 4 10.42 3.57 8.92
CA ASP A 4 9.63 4.79 9.15
C ASP A 4 8.77 5.19 7.95
N LEU A 5 9.25 4.91 6.73
CA LEU A 5 8.50 5.12 5.48
C LEU A 5 7.21 4.27 5.44
N VAL A 6 7.30 3.00 5.83
CA VAL A 6 6.12 2.11 5.88
C VAL A 6 5.16 2.56 6.98
N ARG A 7 5.69 3.05 8.12
CA ARG A 7 4.85 3.60 9.19
C ARG A 7 4.11 4.87 8.74
N LEU A 8 4.80 5.79 8.07
CA LEU A 8 4.20 7.01 7.51
C LEU A 8 3.10 6.68 6.50
N ALA A 9 3.36 5.74 5.59
CA ALA A 9 2.35 5.28 4.64
C ALA A 9 1.12 4.73 5.35
N LYS A 10 1.28 3.88 6.38
CA LYS A 10 0.14 3.36 7.15
C LYS A 10 -0.69 4.47 7.79
N ILE A 11 -0.06 5.47 8.38
CA ILE A 11 -0.75 6.62 8.99
C ILE A 11 -1.54 7.38 7.91
N ALA A 12 -0.91 7.65 6.76
CA ALA A 12 -1.56 8.36 5.66
C ALA A 12 -2.74 7.60 5.03
N LEU A 13 -2.76 6.26 5.12
CA LEU A 13 -3.87 5.45 4.63
C LEU A 13 -4.97 5.21 5.69
N ALA A 14 -4.68 5.37 6.97
CA ALA A 14 -5.58 5.01 8.07
C ALA A 14 -6.70 6.03 8.37
N ASP A 15 -6.57 7.28 7.90
CA ASP A 15 -7.44 8.40 8.33
C ASP A 15 -7.91 9.30 7.17
N VAL A 16 -7.95 8.74 5.96
CA VAL A 16 -8.24 9.52 4.76
C VAL A 16 -9.44 8.90 4.02
N ASP A 17 -10.38 9.76 3.58
CA ASP A 17 -11.48 9.36 2.70
C ASP A 17 -10.94 8.48 1.55
N LYS A 18 -11.60 7.35 1.27
CA LYS A 18 -11.14 6.38 0.26
C LYS A 18 -10.83 7.03 -1.09
N LYS A 19 -11.58 8.07 -1.49
CA LYS A 19 -11.33 8.78 -2.77
C LYS A 19 -10.02 9.55 -2.75
N ARG A 20 -9.68 10.17 -1.63
CA ARG A 20 -8.40 10.89 -1.46
C ARG A 20 -7.22 9.92 -1.44
N VAL A 21 -7.38 8.74 -0.84
CA VAL A 21 -6.35 7.70 -0.92
C VAL A 21 -6.16 7.23 -2.36
N ILE A 22 -7.24 6.95 -3.10
CA ILE A 22 -7.16 6.55 -4.52
C ILE A 22 -6.41 7.62 -5.33
N ALA A 23 -6.76 8.89 -5.15
CA ALA A 23 -6.06 10.00 -5.81
C ALA A 23 -4.58 10.11 -5.41
N LEU A 24 -4.23 9.79 -4.16
CA LEU A 24 -2.84 9.70 -3.72
C LEU A 24 -2.11 8.56 -4.45
N LEU A 25 -2.72 7.38 -4.53
CA LEU A 25 -2.14 6.22 -5.22
C LEU A 25 -1.94 6.48 -6.71
N ASP A 26 -2.83 7.25 -7.36
CA ASP A 26 -2.68 7.70 -8.75
C ASP A 26 -1.43 8.56 -8.99
N CYS A 27 -0.94 9.24 -7.95
CA CYS A 27 0.23 10.11 -8.03
C CYS A 27 1.56 9.38 -7.80
N ILE A 28 1.53 8.07 -7.52
CA ILE A 28 2.70 7.28 -7.13
C ILE A 28 2.95 6.23 -8.21
N ASN A 29 4.21 6.02 -8.57
CA ASN A 29 4.60 4.98 -9.53
C ASN A 29 4.51 3.56 -8.93
N LEU A 30 3.28 3.10 -8.73
CA LEU A 30 2.94 1.73 -8.35
C LEU A 30 2.67 0.90 -9.60
N THR A 31 3.11 -0.35 -9.58
CA THR A 31 2.62 -1.36 -10.52
C THR A 31 1.14 -1.67 -10.25
N ASP A 32 0.42 -2.16 -11.25
CA ASP A 32 -0.98 -2.58 -11.09
C ASP A 32 -1.16 -3.58 -9.93
N GLN A 33 -0.18 -4.47 -9.77
CA GLN A 33 -0.17 -5.46 -8.70
C GLN A 33 0.06 -4.83 -7.32
N GLU A 34 1.02 -3.90 -7.19
CA GLU A 34 1.23 -3.15 -5.95
C GLU A 34 -0.02 -2.37 -5.56
N ARG A 35 -0.64 -1.69 -6.55
CA ARG A 35 -1.87 -0.93 -6.35
C ARG A 35 -3.01 -1.82 -5.88
N SER A 36 -3.29 -2.90 -6.59
CA SER A 36 -4.35 -3.86 -6.26
C SER A 36 -4.20 -4.42 -4.84
N ILE A 37 -2.99 -4.80 -4.44
CA ILE A 37 -2.71 -5.34 -3.10
C ILE A 37 -2.91 -4.26 -2.02
N VAL A 38 -2.47 -3.02 -2.24
CA VAL A 38 -2.68 -1.92 -1.29
C VAL A 38 -4.17 -1.60 -1.15
N GLU A 39 -4.91 -1.48 -2.25
CA GLU A 39 -6.36 -1.18 -2.21
C GLU A 39 -7.13 -2.29 -1.49
N LYS A 40 -6.88 -3.56 -1.80
CA LYS A 40 -7.55 -4.69 -1.13
C LYS A 40 -7.23 -4.71 0.36
N THR A 41 -5.96 -4.60 0.74
CA THR A 41 -5.55 -4.80 2.13
C THR A 41 -5.70 -3.57 3.02
N GLU A 42 -5.37 -2.37 2.54
CA GLU A 42 -5.38 -1.14 3.35
C GLU A 42 -6.70 -0.37 3.21
N LEU A 43 -7.37 -0.38 2.05
CA LEU A 43 -8.64 0.34 1.87
C LEU A 43 -9.89 -0.52 2.11
N ASN A 44 -9.82 -1.80 1.77
CA ASN A 44 -10.96 -2.70 1.85
C ASN A 44 -10.86 -3.72 2.99
N GLY A 45 -9.74 -3.72 3.72
CA GLY A 45 -9.54 -4.58 4.90
C GLY A 45 -9.49 -6.07 4.59
N VAL A 46 -9.22 -6.44 3.33
CA VAL A 46 -9.09 -7.83 2.89
C VAL A 46 -7.81 -8.42 3.49
N ARG A 47 -7.87 -9.66 4.00
CA ARG A 47 -6.70 -10.29 4.62
C ARG A 47 -5.70 -10.69 3.56
N ILE A 48 -4.42 -10.77 3.96
CA ILE A 48 -3.33 -11.17 3.06
C ILE A 48 -3.59 -12.55 2.45
N TYR A 49 -4.12 -13.48 3.24
CA TYR A 49 -4.50 -14.83 2.78
C TYR A 49 -5.55 -14.79 1.66
N ASP A 50 -6.60 -14.00 1.80
CA ASP A 50 -7.66 -13.94 0.77
C ASP A 50 -7.12 -13.29 -0.53
N VAL A 51 -6.23 -12.29 -0.39
CA VAL A 51 -5.55 -11.67 -1.55
C VAL A 51 -4.56 -12.64 -2.22
N SER A 52 -3.89 -13.49 -1.44
CA SER A 52 -2.93 -14.45 -1.97
C SER A 52 -3.63 -15.54 -2.77
N GLU A 53 -4.78 -16.04 -2.29
CA GLU A 53 -5.65 -16.95 -3.04
C GLU A 53 -6.18 -16.31 -4.34
N GLU A 54 -6.69 -15.08 -4.27
CA GLU A 54 -7.24 -14.38 -5.44
C GLU A 54 -6.20 -14.14 -6.53
N LEU A 55 -4.97 -13.73 -6.14
CA LEU A 55 -3.91 -13.39 -7.07
C LEU A 55 -3.02 -14.59 -7.45
N MET A 56 -3.28 -15.78 -6.90
CA MET A 56 -2.45 -16.98 -7.06
C MET A 56 -0.98 -16.73 -6.69
N LEU A 57 -0.76 -16.06 -5.56
CA LEU A 57 0.56 -15.73 -5.02
C LEU A 57 0.74 -16.38 -3.65
N SER A 58 1.99 -16.48 -3.17
CA SER A 58 2.22 -16.82 -1.77
C SER A 58 1.95 -15.62 -0.85
N ASP A 59 1.56 -15.88 0.40
CA ASP A 59 1.40 -14.85 1.44
C ASP A 59 2.65 -13.99 1.60
N ASP A 60 3.84 -14.60 1.46
CA ASP A 60 5.12 -13.92 1.52
C ASP A 60 5.32 -12.98 0.34
N ALA A 61 4.93 -13.40 -0.88
CA ALA A 61 4.99 -12.55 -2.06
C ALA A 61 4.05 -11.35 -1.93
N VAL A 62 2.80 -11.57 -1.49
CA VAL A 62 1.84 -10.49 -1.23
C VAL A 62 2.39 -9.52 -0.17
N SER A 63 2.95 -10.05 0.92
CA SER A 63 3.55 -9.25 1.99
C SER A 63 4.75 -8.44 1.53
N LEU A 64 5.60 -9.00 0.67
CA LEU A 64 6.76 -8.31 0.10
C LEU A 64 6.33 -7.18 -0.84
N ILE A 65 5.41 -7.48 -1.77
CA ILE A 65 4.88 -6.49 -2.72
C ILE A 65 4.21 -5.34 -1.98
N LYS A 66 3.37 -5.67 -0.99
CA LYS A 66 2.74 -4.68 -0.10
C LYS A 66 3.79 -3.80 0.58
N ARG A 67 4.85 -4.38 1.15
CA ARG A 67 5.91 -3.61 1.81
C ARG A 67 6.63 -2.66 0.85
N ASN A 68 6.88 -3.10 -0.38
CA ASN A 68 7.50 -2.28 -1.42
C ASN A 68 6.59 -1.09 -1.81
N ALA A 69 5.31 -1.35 -2.03
CA ALA A 69 4.31 -0.32 -2.31
C ALA A 69 4.23 0.71 -1.17
N MET A 70 4.14 0.25 0.08
CA MET A 70 4.10 1.12 1.26
C MET A 70 5.39 1.96 1.40
N ARG A 71 6.55 1.42 1.02
CA ARG A 71 7.79 2.19 1.00
C ARG A 71 7.74 3.31 -0.03
N LYS A 72 7.24 3.05 -1.25
CA LYS A 72 7.06 4.07 -2.29
C LYS A 72 6.11 5.18 -1.85
N ILE A 73 5.00 4.81 -1.20
CA ILE A 73 4.05 5.76 -0.62
C ILE A 73 4.74 6.64 0.44
N GLY A 74 5.48 6.03 1.36
CA GLY A 74 6.24 6.76 2.37
C GLY A 74 7.23 7.75 1.76
N ILE A 75 7.97 7.35 0.72
CA ILE A 75 8.92 8.22 0.01
C ILE A 75 8.21 9.41 -0.61
N TYR A 76 7.10 9.18 -1.34
CA TYR A 76 6.31 10.24 -1.95
C TYR A 76 5.83 11.26 -0.92
N LEU A 77 5.31 10.77 0.21
CA LEU A 77 4.83 11.63 1.30
C LEU A 77 5.97 12.47 1.89
N THR A 78 7.15 11.89 2.11
CA THR A 78 8.31 12.64 2.61
C THR A 78 8.79 13.72 1.62
N GLN A 79 8.73 13.47 0.32
CA GLN A 79 9.11 14.43 -0.71
C GLN A 79 8.13 15.59 -0.85
N LYS A 80 6.84 15.38 -0.52
CA LYS A 80 5.81 16.44 -0.56
C LYS A 80 5.78 17.33 0.67
N LEU A 81 6.45 16.94 1.76
CA LEU A 81 6.53 17.69 3.03
C LEU A 81 7.79 18.56 3.13
N GLN A 82 8.66 18.54 2.12
CA GLN A 82 9.82 19.43 1.97
C GLN A 82 9.48 20.59 1.04
#